data_AF-A0A7S0FTJ8-F1
#
_entry.id   AF-A0A7S0FTJ8-F1
#
_cell.length_a   1.000
_cell.length_b   1.000
_cell.length_c   1.000
_cell.angle_alpha   90.00
_cell.angle_beta   90.00
_cell.angle_gamma   90.00
#
_symmetry.space_group_name_H-M   'P 1'
#
loop_
_entity.id
_entity.type
_entity.pdbx_description
1 polymer ?
#
loop_
_entity_poly.entity_id
_entity_poly.type
_entity_poly.pdbx_seq_one_letter_code
_entity_poly.pdbx_strand_id
1 'polypeptide(L)'
;KENEIEKTTKEQDVKYKTKEATGLDKAVAEASADRAGVQEELDAVLEYLKTLDKACTEVAETFAERKARFEAEIAGLKEALQILEGEAALLQRDARRLVGTLRSGVQPHLAAA
;
A
#
# COMPACT_ATOMS: atom_id res chain seq x y z
N LYS A 1 34.61 -69.55 11.60
CA LYS A 1 33.18 -69.72 11.25
C LYS A 1 32.31 -68.71 12.00
N GLU A 2 32.25 -68.68 13.34
CA GLU A 2 31.47 -67.64 14.06
C GLU A 2 31.91 -66.20 13.76
N ASN A 3 33.22 -65.90 13.82
CA ASN A 3 33.73 -64.56 13.50
C ASN A 3 33.40 -64.09 12.07
N GLU A 4 33.28 -65.02 11.11
CA GLU A 4 32.93 -64.68 9.73
C GLU A 4 31.44 -64.33 9.62
N ILE A 5 30.57 -65.11 10.26
CA ILE A 5 29.13 -64.84 10.32
C ILE A 5 28.91 -63.48 11.00
N GLU A 6 29.53 -63.25 12.15
CA GLU A 6 29.41 -61.98 12.89
C GLU A 6 29.90 -60.79 12.04
N LYS A 7 31.01 -60.94 11.32
CA LYS A 7 31.50 -59.92 10.39
C LYS A 7 30.48 -59.63 9.28
N THR A 8 29.92 -60.66 8.66
CA THR A 8 28.93 -60.48 7.59
C THR A 8 27.66 -59.78 8.11
N THR A 9 27.19 -60.11 9.31
CA THR A 9 26.06 -59.43 9.95
C THR A 9 26.36 -57.95 10.17
N LYS A 10 27.52 -57.61 10.75
CA LYS A 10 27.93 -56.22 10.98
C LYS A 10 28.08 -55.43 9.68
N GLU A 11 28.60 -56.04 8.61
CA GLU A 11 28.70 -55.39 7.30
C GLU A 11 27.32 -55.09 6.69
N GLN A 12 26.33 -55.97 6.88
CA GLN A 12 24.96 -55.69 6.48
C GLN A 12 24.34 -54.59 7.34
N ASP A 13 24.55 -54.61 8.67
CA ASP A 13 24.07 -53.57 9.57
C ASP A 13 24.61 -52.19 9.17
N VAL A 14 25.90 -52.09 8.85
CA VAL A 14 26.50 -50.85 8.34
C VAL A 14 25.81 -50.41 7.06
N LYS A 15 25.59 -51.32 6.08
CA LYS A 15 24.90 -50.97 4.83
C LYS A 15 23.48 -50.46 5.08
N TYR A 16 22.71 -51.11 5.94
CA TYR A 16 21.33 -50.70 6.25
C TYR A 16 21.30 -49.36 6.98
N LYS A 17 22.13 -49.19 8.01
CA LYS A 17 22.21 -47.94 8.78
C LYS A 17 22.70 -46.76 7.93
N THR A 18 23.65 -46.98 7.02
CA THR A 18 24.09 -45.92 6.10
C THR A 18 22.97 -45.51 5.15
N LYS A 19 22.19 -46.45 4.61
CA LYS A 19 21.02 -46.13 3.77
C LYS A 19 19.96 -45.37 4.54
N GLU A 20 19.67 -45.80 5.76
CA GLU A 20 18.72 -45.13 6.65
C GLU A 20 19.17 -43.70 6.97
N ALA A 21 20.44 -43.51 7.35
CA ALA A 21 21.01 -42.18 7.60
C ALA A 21 20.85 -41.25 6.38
N THR A 22 21.18 -41.72 5.17
CA THR A 22 20.99 -40.91 3.96
C THR A 22 19.52 -40.58 3.68
N GLY A 23 18.60 -41.49 4.02
CA GLY A 23 17.16 -41.25 3.90
C GLY A 23 16.67 -40.20 4.89
N LEU A 24 17.13 -40.26 6.14
CA LEU A 24 16.83 -39.28 7.17
C LEU A 24 17.39 -37.90 6.83
N ASP A 25 18.64 -37.82 6.35
CA ASP A 25 19.25 -36.56 5.93
C ASP A 25 18.44 -35.89 4.81
N LYS A 26 17.97 -36.68 3.84
CA LYS A 26 17.09 -36.20 2.78
C LYS A 26 15.76 -35.69 3.33
N ALA A 27 15.11 -36.46 4.20
CA ALA A 27 13.83 -36.07 4.81
C ALA A 27 13.96 -34.79 5.65
N VAL A 28 15.07 -34.63 6.38
CA VAL A 28 15.37 -33.41 7.14
C VAL A 28 15.58 -32.21 6.21
N ALA A 29 16.29 -32.39 5.10
CA ALA A 29 16.50 -31.34 4.12
C ALA A 29 15.17 -30.89 3.47
N GLU A 30 14.34 -31.84 3.05
CA GLU A 30 13.01 -31.57 2.48
C GLU A 30 12.12 -30.84 3.50
N ALA A 31 11.97 -31.36 4.72
CA ALA A 31 11.15 -30.73 5.75
C ALA A 31 11.67 -29.33 6.15
N SER A 32 12.98 -29.11 6.12
CA SER A 32 13.57 -27.80 6.39
C SER A 32 13.28 -26.79 5.28
N ALA A 33 13.32 -27.22 4.03
CA ALA A 33 12.96 -26.39 2.87
C ALA A 33 11.48 -26.05 2.88
N ASP A 34 10.61 -27.04 3.13
CA ASP A 34 9.16 -26.83 3.25
C ASP A 34 8.84 -25.84 4.36
N ARG A 35 9.46 -25.99 5.54
CA ARG A 35 9.30 -25.06 6.65
C ARG A 35 9.72 -23.63 6.27
N ALA A 36 10.84 -23.48 5.57
CA ALA A 36 11.31 -22.17 5.12
C ALA A 36 10.31 -21.51 4.16
N GLY A 37 9.81 -22.26 3.17
CA GLY A 37 8.80 -21.77 2.24
C GLY A 37 7.50 -21.35 2.93
N VAL A 38 6.98 -22.19 3.83
CA VAL A 38 5.77 -21.86 4.60
C VAL A 38 5.98 -20.64 5.51
N GLN A 39 7.18 -20.46 6.05
CA GLN A 39 7.49 -19.27 6.86
C GLN A 39 7.48 -17.99 6.00
N GLU A 40 8.03 -18.03 4.80
CA GLU A 40 7.99 -16.91 3.86
C GLU A 40 6.54 -16.53 3.49
N GLU A 41 5.70 -17.54 3.20
CA GLU A 41 4.27 -17.32 2.94
C GLU A 41 3.55 -16.71 4.15
N LEU A 42 3.82 -17.23 5.36
CA LEU A 42 3.23 -16.72 6.60
C LEU A 42 3.62 -15.27 6.86
N ASP A 43 4.90 -14.93 6.67
CA ASP A 43 5.39 -13.57 6.86
C ASP A 43 4.70 -12.60 5.89
N ALA A 44 4.54 -12.98 4.62
CA ALA A 44 3.81 -12.20 3.63
C ALA A 44 2.32 -12.00 4.00
N VAL A 45 1.65 -13.04 4.51
CA VAL A 45 0.25 -12.95 4.97
C VAL A 45 0.13 -11.99 6.17
N LEU A 46 1.05 -12.07 7.13
CA LEU A 46 1.06 -11.19 8.29
C LEU A 46 1.34 -9.74 7.92
N GLU A 47 2.20 -9.49 6.94
CA GLU A 47 2.40 -8.14 6.41
C GLU A 47 1.12 -7.59 5.78
N TYR A 48 0.44 -8.38 4.94
CA TYR A 48 -0.81 -7.97 4.32
C TYR A 48 -1.91 -7.72 5.36
N LEU A 49 -2.03 -8.58 6.38
CA LEU A 49 -2.98 -8.40 7.48
C LEU A 49 -2.77 -7.05 8.19
N LYS A 50 -1.52 -6.63 8.44
CA LYS A 50 -1.24 -5.31 9.03
C LYS A 50 -1.73 -4.16 8.15
N THR A 51 -1.74 -4.32 6.83
CA THR A 51 -2.30 -3.29 5.93
C THR A 51 -3.82 -3.21 6.04
N LEU A 52 -4.48 -4.36 6.18
CA LEU A 52 -5.92 -4.44 6.38
C LEU A 52 -6.34 -3.87 7.72
N ASP A 53 -5.62 -4.18 8.81
CA ASP A 53 -5.92 -3.63 10.13
C ASP A 53 -5.85 -2.09 10.11
N LYS A 54 -4.84 -1.51 9.45
CA LYS A 54 -4.78 -0.05 9.28
C LYS A 54 -5.98 0.52 8.51
N ALA A 55 -6.51 -0.21 7.53
CA ALA A 55 -7.63 0.24 6.72
C ALA A 55 -8.99 0.03 7.41
N CYS A 56 -9.11 -1.03 8.23
CA CYS A 56 -10.39 -1.54 8.74
C CYS A 56 -10.61 -1.25 10.22
N THR A 57 -9.54 -1.10 11.02
CA THR A 57 -9.63 -0.93 12.48
C THR A 57 -9.42 0.52 12.91
N GLU A 58 -8.79 1.36 12.09
CA GLU A 58 -8.75 2.81 12.32
C GLU A 58 -10.20 3.36 12.30
N VAL A 59 -10.53 4.05 13.38
CA VAL A 59 -11.89 4.38 13.81
C VAL A 59 -12.64 5.16 12.72
N ALA A 60 -13.71 4.58 12.19
CA ALA A 60 -14.70 5.37 11.48
C ALA A 60 -15.23 6.47 12.43
N GLU A 61 -15.12 7.73 12.00
CA GLU A 61 -15.73 8.86 12.72
C GLU A 61 -17.14 8.51 13.20
N THR A 62 -17.50 8.92 14.42
CA THR A 62 -18.85 8.64 14.91
C THR A 62 -19.86 9.32 13.98
N PHE A 63 -21.07 8.75 13.86
CA PHE A 63 -22.12 9.37 13.05
C PHE A 63 -22.37 10.84 13.45
N ALA A 64 -22.27 11.15 14.75
CA ALA A 64 -22.43 12.50 15.27
C ALA A 64 -21.35 13.46 14.76
N GLU A 65 -20.08 13.08 14.79
CA GLU A 65 -18.96 13.88 14.28
C GLU A 65 -19.05 14.05 12.75
N ARG A 66 -19.37 12.97 12.02
CA ARG A 66 -19.59 13.00 10.56
C ARG A 66 -20.69 13.99 10.20
N LYS A 67 -21.81 13.91 10.91
CA LYS A 67 -22.98 14.79 10.70
C LYS A 67 -22.62 16.24 10.98
N ALA A 68 -21.93 16.52 12.09
CA ALA A 68 -21.52 17.88 12.45
C ALA A 68 -20.59 18.50 11.39
N ARG A 69 -19.63 17.73 10.85
CA ARG A 69 -18.78 18.20 9.74
C ARG A 69 -19.59 18.54 8.50
N PHE A 70 -20.51 17.66 8.09
CA PHE A 70 -21.35 17.92 6.91
C PHE A 70 -22.29 19.11 7.10
N GLU A 71 -22.86 19.30 8.30
CA GLU A 71 -23.69 20.46 8.59
C GLU A 71 -22.89 21.76 8.51
N ALA A 72 -21.66 21.77 9.04
CA ALA A 72 -20.75 22.92 8.92
C ALA A 72 -20.35 23.21 7.47
N GLU A 73 -20.04 22.18 6.69
CA GLU A 73 -19.71 22.29 5.27
C GLU A 73 -20.90 22.84 4.46
N ILE A 74 -22.11 22.30 4.68
CA ILE A 74 -23.33 22.80 4.04
C ILE A 74 -23.59 24.26 4.40
N ALA A 75 -23.38 24.66 5.66
CA ALA A 75 -23.54 26.05 6.09
C ALA A 75 -22.56 26.98 5.36
N GLY A 76 -21.28 26.62 5.30
CA GLY A 76 -20.26 27.40 4.58
C GLY A 76 -20.52 27.48 3.07
N LEU A 77 -20.98 26.39 2.45
CA LEU A 77 -21.36 26.38 1.03
C LEU A 77 -22.56 27.29 0.75
N LYS A 78 -23.55 27.32 1.65
CA LYS A 78 -24.70 28.23 1.53
C LYS A 78 -24.29 29.69 1.69
N GLU A 79 -23.40 29.97 2.63
CA GLU A 79 -22.85 31.33 2.81
C GLU A 79 -22.08 31.77 1.58
N ALA A 80 -21.20 30.92 1.03
CA ALA A 80 -20.47 31.21 -0.20
C ALA A 80 -21.42 31.45 -1.39
N LEU A 81 -22.49 30.65 -1.51
CA LEU A 81 -23.51 30.85 -2.54
C LEU A 81 -24.23 32.20 -2.38
N GLN A 82 -24.62 32.57 -1.16
CA GLN A 82 -25.24 33.87 -0.87
C GLN A 82 -24.30 35.03 -1.20
N ILE A 83 -23.01 34.91 -0.88
CA ILE A 83 -22.00 35.89 -1.23
C ILE A 83 -21.92 36.03 -2.75
N LEU A 84 -21.80 34.94 -3.51
CA LEU A 84 -21.71 35.00 -4.97
C LEU A 84 -22.98 35.54 -5.64
N GLU A 85 -24.17 35.22 -5.12
CA GLU A 85 -25.44 35.76 -5.61
C GLU A 85 -25.61 37.25 -5.25
N GLY A 86 -25.15 37.67 -4.06
CA GLY A 86 -25.16 39.07 -3.62
C GLY A 86 -24.09 39.93 -4.29
N GLU A 87 -22.90 39.37 -4.52
CA GLU A 87 -21.74 39.99 -5.17
C GLU A 87 -21.80 39.96 -6.70
N ALA A 88 -22.75 39.23 -7.30
CA ALA A 88 -23.14 39.43 -8.70
C ALA A 88 -23.56 40.90 -8.96
N ALA A 89 -23.86 41.68 -7.92
CA ALA A 89 -24.05 43.13 -7.98
C ALA A 89 -22.76 43.95 -8.20
N LEU A 90 -21.57 43.36 -8.04
CA LEU A 90 -20.27 44.00 -8.24
C LEU A 90 -19.58 43.60 -9.56
N LEU A 91 -20.31 42.96 -10.49
CA LEU A 91 -19.84 42.83 -11.87
C LEU A 91 -19.62 44.24 -12.43
N GLN A 92 -18.35 44.54 -12.71
CA GLN A 92 -17.85 45.84 -13.18
C GLN A 92 -18.85 46.54 -14.11
N ARG A 93 -19.44 47.63 -13.61
CA ARG A 93 -20.20 48.56 -14.44
C ARG A 93 -19.27 49.14 -15.49
N ASP A 94 -19.47 48.68 -16.72
CA ASP A 94 -19.20 49.32 -18.01
C ASP A 94 -18.54 50.71 -17.89
N ALA A 95 -17.20 50.75 -17.84
CA ALA A 95 -16.47 51.98 -18.13
C ALA A 95 -16.35 52.12 -19.65
N ARG A 96 -17.47 52.35 -20.32
CA ARG A 96 -17.47 52.98 -21.65
C ARG A 96 -16.88 54.38 -21.51
N ARG A 97 -15.56 54.51 -21.65
CA ARG A 97 -14.92 55.75 -22.07
C ARG A 97 -14.27 55.53 -23.43
N LEU A 98 -15.01 55.89 -24.47
CA LEU A 98 -14.41 56.40 -25.70
C LEU A 98 -13.64 57.68 -25.36
N VAL A 99 -12.45 57.82 -25.96
CA VAL A 99 -11.66 59.03 -26.27
C VAL A 99 -10.21 58.88 -25.79
N GLY A 100 -9.25 58.86 -26.73
CA GLY A 100 -7.85 59.19 -26.44
C GLY A 100 -6.81 58.46 -27.28
N THR A 101 -6.39 59.09 -28.37
CA THR A 101 -5.28 58.73 -29.26
C THR A 101 -3.90 58.53 -28.59
N LEU A 102 -3.12 57.65 -29.24
CA LEU A 102 -1.64 57.63 -29.42
C LEU A 102 -0.71 57.05 -28.34
N ARG A 103 0.14 56.14 -28.86
CA ARG A 103 1.58 55.90 -28.62
C ARG A 103 2.05 54.67 -27.80
N SER A 104 2.63 53.75 -28.58
CA SER A 104 3.97 53.12 -28.45
C SER A 104 4.25 52.06 -27.38
N GLY A 105 4.66 50.87 -27.83
CA GLY A 105 5.66 50.02 -27.14
C GLY A 105 5.49 48.51 -27.26
N VAL A 106 6.07 47.89 -28.31
CA VAL A 106 7.03 46.73 -28.30
C VAL A 106 7.10 45.92 -26.97
N GLN A 107 7.03 44.58 -26.83
CA GLN A 107 7.20 43.37 -27.67
C GLN A 107 6.67 42.14 -26.87
N PRO A 108 6.20 41.04 -27.48
CA PRO A 108 5.91 39.79 -26.77
C PRO A 108 7.18 38.94 -26.56
N HIS A 109 7.32 38.40 -25.35
CA HIS A 109 8.45 37.59 -24.92
C HIS A 109 8.30 36.15 -25.42
N LEU A 110 9.44 35.59 -25.82
CA LEU A 110 9.67 34.25 -26.36
C LEU A 110 9.15 33.13 -25.44
N ALA A 111 8.48 32.14 -26.04
CA ALA A 111 8.26 30.83 -25.44
C ALA A 111 9.59 30.08 -25.34
N ALA A 112 9.85 29.48 -24.17
CA ALA A 112 10.92 28.51 -23.97
C ALA A 112 10.31 27.14 -23.62
N ALA A 113 10.96 26.12 -24.16
CA ALA A 113 10.61 24.70 -24.18
C ALA A 113 10.67 24.02 -22.82
#